data_AF-A0A7Y7P500-F1
#
_entry.id   AF-A0A7Y7P500-F1
#
_cell.length_a   1.000
_cell.length_b   1.000
_cell.length_c   1.000
_cell.angle_alpha   90.00
_cell.angle_beta   90.00
_cell.angle_gamma   90.00
#
_symmetry.space_group_name_H-M   'P 1'
#
loop_
_entity.id
_entity.type
_entity.pdbx_description
1 polymer ?
#
loop_
_entity_poly.entity_id
_entity_poly.type
_entity_poly.pdbx_seq_one_letter_code
_entity_poly.pdbx_strand_id
1 'polypeptide(L)'
;MLIVIAVMAIGIVIGYFLRHKALLIKINNKFTMWAIYLLLFVLGVSIGANETIMKNLPILGLKALTITFGGVVGSIFLAWFTYTKFFKNKEQE
;
A
#
# COMPACT_ATOMS: atom_id res chain seq x y z
N MET A 1 2.29 -4.28 -20.39
CA MET A 1 3.07 -3.99 -19.17
C MET A 1 3.93 -2.73 -19.31
N LEU A 2 4.74 -2.59 -20.36
CA LEU A 2 5.56 -1.38 -20.60
C LEU A 2 4.76 -0.07 -20.56
N ILE A 3 3.56 -0.05 -21.16
CA ILE A 3 2.68 1.12 -21.14
C ILE A 3 2.30 1.53 -19.71
N VAL A 4 1.98 0.55 -18.85
CA VAL A 4 1.63 0.82 -17.44
C VAL A 4 2.82 1.44 -16.71
N ILE A 5 4.02 0.87 -16.90
CA ILE A 5 5.26 1.39 -16.31
C ILE A 5 5.53 2.82 -16.81
N ALA A 6 5.34 3.08 -18.11
CA ALA A 6 5.53 4.40 -18.69
C ALA A 6 4.54 5.43 -18.11
N VAL A 7 3.26 5.08 -17.97
CA VAL A 7 2.26 5.95 -17.34
C VAL A 7 2.60 6.24 -15.88
N MET A 8 3.06 5.24 -15.12
CA MET A 8 3.51 5.46 -13.74
C MET A 8 4.71 6.39 -13.68
N ALA A 9 5.71 6.21 -14.54
CA ALA A 9 6.89 7.06 -14.61
C ALA A 9 6.52 8.51 -14.95
N ILE A 10 5.66 8.72 -15.95
CA ILE A 10 5.15 10.05 -16.31
C ILE A 10 4.38 10.67 -15.13
N GLY A 11 3.54 9.90 -14.44
CA GLY A 11 2.82 10.35 -13.26
C GLY A 11 3.74 10.83 -12.14
N ILE A 12 4.87 10.14 -11.91
CA ILE A 12 5.88 10.55 -10.93
C ILE A 12 6.55 11.87 -11.34
N VAL A 13 6.92 12.01 -12.61
CA VAL A 13 7.55 13.24 -13.13
C VAL A 13 6.62 14.43 -13.00
N ILE A 14 5.35 14.27 -13.37
CA ILE A 14 4.31 15.29 -13.21
C ILE A 14 4.13 15.63 -11.72
N GLY A 15 4.01 14.61 -10.86
CA GLY A 15 3.88 14.79 -9.41
C GLY A 15 5.06 15.55 -8.79
N TYR A 16 6.28 15.33 -9.30
CA TYR A 16 7.47 16.04 -8.87
C TYR A 16 7.41 17.53 -9.24
N PHE A 17 6.99 17.86 -10.47
CA PHE A 17 6.86 19.25 -10.91
C PHE A 17 5.77 20.02 -10.15
N LEU A 18 4.68 19.33 -9.76
CA LEU A 18 3.56 19.92 -9.03
C LEU A 18 3.79 20.05 -7.50
N ARG A 19 4.87 19.48 -6.97
CA ARG A 19 5.16 19.39 -5.52
C ARG A 19 5.25 20.75 -4.80
N HIS A 20 5.55 21.84 -5.50
CA HIS A 20 5.69 23.16 -4.88
C HIS A 20 4.36 23.93 -4.76
N LYS A 21 3.26 23.44 -5.35
CA LYS A 21 1.95 24.11 -5.34
C LYS A 21 1.09 23.62 -4.17
N ALA A 22 1.20 24.27 -3.01
CA ALA A 22 0.47 23.89 -1.79
C ALA A 22 -1.07 23.79 -1.97
N LEU A 23 -1.68 24.64 -2.81
CA LEU A 23 -3.11 24.55 -3.12
C LEU A 23 -3.49 23.27 -3.88
N LEU A 24 -2.67 22.86 -4.86
CA LEU A 24 -2.91 21.62 -5.62
C LEU A 24 -2.75 20.40 -4.72
N ILE A 25 -1.77 20.41 -3.81
CA ILE A 25 -1.58 19.33 -2.84
C ILE A 25 -2.78 19.24 -1.89
N LYS A 26 -3.32 20.36 -1.41
CA LYS A 26 -4.48 20.37 -0.51
C LYS A 26 -5.75 19.87 -1.19
N ILE A 27 -5.97 20.24 -2.46
CA ILE A 27 -7.09 19.73 -3.27
C ILE A 27 -6.92 18.23 -3.51
N ASN A 28 -5.71 17.81 -3.92
CA ASN A 28 -5.41 16.41 -4.16
C ASN A 28 -5.65 15.56 -2.90
N ASN A 29 -5.17 16.00 -1.74
CA ASN A 29 -5.38 15.28 -0.48
C ASN A 29 -6.88 15.12 -0.15
N LYS A 30 -7.68 16.18 -0.34
CA LYS A 30 -9.13 16.12 -0.14
C LYS A 30 -9.80 15.15 -1.12
N PHE A 31 -9.39 15.17 -2.39
CA PHE A 31 -9.87 14.25 -3.41
C PHE A 31 -9.50 12.80 -3.10
N THR A 32 -8.25 12.53 -2.73
CA THR A 32 -7.78 11.20 -2.35
C THR A 32 -8.56 10.67 -1.16
N MET A 33 -8.78 11.48 -0.13
CA MET A 33 -9.59 11.08 1.02
C MET A 33 -11.01 10.71 0.61
N TRP A 34 -11.65 11.52 -0.24
CA TRP A 34 -13.01 11.23 -0.73
C TRP A 34 -13.04 9.96 -1.59
N ALA A 35 -12.02 9.74 -2.41
CA ALA A 35 -11.86 8.53 -3.20
C ALA A 35 -11.67 7.29 -2.32
N ILE A 36 -10.88 7.37 -1.24
CA ILE A 36 -10.73 6.28 -0.27
C ILE A 36 -12.07 5.95 0.38
N TYR A 37 -12.84 6.96 0.83
CA TYR A 37 -14.15 6.70 1.42
C TYR A 37 -15.11 6.04 0.42
N LEU A 38 -15.16 6.53 -0.81
CA LEU A 38 -15.99 5.93 -1.85
C LEU A 38 -15.55 4.50 -2.16
N LEU A 39 -14.24 4.26 -2.27
CA LEU A 39 -13.67 2.94 -2.50
C LEU A 39 -14.01 1.98 -1.36
N LEU A 40 -13.84 2.39 -0.11
CA LEU A 40 -14.19 1.59 1.07
C LEU A 40 -15.69 1.29 1.12
N PHE A 41 -16.53 2.26 0.77
CA PHE A 41 -17.97 2.07 0.70
C PHE A 41 -18.35 1.04 -0.36
N VAL A 42 -17.86 1.20 -1.59
CA VAL A 42 -18.12 0.26 -2.69
C VAL A 42 -17.59 -1.13 -2.34
N LEU A 43 -16.36 -1.22 -1.80
CA LEU A 43 -15.76 -2.48 -1.39
C LEU A 43 -16.58 -3.18 -0.30
N GLY A 44 -17.06 -2.44 0.70
CA GLY A 44 -17.94 -2.96 1.74
C GLY A 44 -19.25 -3.53 1.16
N VAL A 45 -19.90 -2.78 0.26
CA VAL A 45 -21.13 -3.24 -0.41
C VAL A 45 -20.87 -4.47 -1.29
N SER A 46 -19.80 -4.45 -2.09
CA SER A 46 -19.44 -5.56 -2.98
C SER A 46 -19.11 -6.85 -2.23
N ILE A 47 -18.43 -6.75 -1.08
CA ILE A 47 -18.14 -7.91 -0.23
C ILE A 47 -19.40 -8.37 0.50
N GLY A 48 -20.19 -7.44 1.04
CA GLY A 48 -21.42 -7.72 1.79
C GLY A 48 -22.51 -8.40 0.97
N ALA A 49 -22.68 -7.99 -0.29
CA ALA A 49 -23.67 -8.56 -1.21
C ALA A 49 -23.25 -9.91 -1.79
N ASN A 50 -21.98 -10.32 -1.63
CA ASN A 50 -21.47 -11.58 -2.16
C ASN A 50 -21.55 -12.68 -1.11
N GLU A 51 -22.61 -13.50 -1.16
CA GLU A 51 -22.81 -14.61 -0.22
C GLU A 51 -21.63 -15.60 -0.17
N THR A 52 -20.95 -15.82 -1.29
CA THR A 52 -19.79 -16.73 -1.35
C THR A 52 -18.63 -16.19 -0.52
N ILE A 53 -18.35 -14.89 -0.64
CA ILE A 53 -17.29 -14.24 0.16
C ILE A 53 -17.71 -14.20 1.63
N MET A 54 -18.97 -13.85 1.92
CA MET A 54 -19.48 -13.77 3.29
C MET A 54 -19.45 -15.12 4.02
N LYS A 55 -19.85 -16.21 3.36
CA LYS A 55 -19.80 -17.57 3.93
C LYS A 55 -18.36 -18.05 4.14
N ASN A 56 -17.44 -17.66 3.26
CA ASN A 56 -16.02 -18.03 3.37
C ASN A 56 -15.19 -16.99 4.15
N LEU A 57 -15.80 -15.95 4.72
CA LEU A 57 -15.11 -14.86 5.41
C LEU A 57 -14.17 -15.35 6.53
N PRO A 58 -14.55 -16.35 7.36
CA PRO A 58 -13.65 -16.89 8.39
C PRO A 58 -12.39 -17.54 7.79
N ILE A 59 -12.55 -18.30 6.71
CA ILE A 59 -11.44 -18.98 6.02
C ILE A 59 -10.54 -17.95 5.34
N LEU A 60 -11.13 -16.95 4.66
CA LEU A 60 -10.41 -15.85 4.04
C LEU A 60 -9.66 -15.02 5.09
N GLY A 61 -10.27 -14.75 6.24
CA GLY A 61 -9.66 -14.05 7.35
C GLY A 61 -8.46 -14.79 7.93
N LEU A 62 -8.58 -16.10 8.16
CA LEU A 62 -7.45 -16.93 8.62
C LEU A 62 -6.32 -17.00 7.59
N LYS A 63 -6.63 -17.13 6.30
CA LYS A 63 -5.64 -17.07 5.23
C LYS A 63 -4.93 -15.72 5.21
N ALA A 64 -5.68 -14.62 5.30
CA ALA A 64 -5.12 -13.27 5.34
C ALA A 64 -4.20 -13.09 6.55
N LEU A 65 -4.63 -13.51 7.75
CA LEU A 65 -3.80 -13.45 8.96
C LEU A 65 -2.49 -14.22 8.78
N THR A 66 -2.54 -15.43 8.22
CA THR A 66 -1.34 -16.26 8.00
C THR A 66 -0.37 -15.59 7.02
N ILE A 67 -0.87 -15.04 5.92
CA ILE A 67 -0.07 -14.33 4.92
C ILE A 67 0.53 -13.05 5.52
N THR A 68 -0.27 -12.26 6.24
CA THR A 68 0.20 -11.03 6.88
C THR A 68 1.26 -11.34 7.93
N PHE A 69 1.06 -12.36 8.76
CA PHE A 69 2.04 -12.76 9.76
C PHE A 69 3.36 -13.19 9.11
N GLY A 70 3.31 -14.05 8.09
CA GLY A 70 4.50 -14.46 7.34
C GLY A 70 5.21 -13.28 6.67
N GLY A 71 4.45 -12.35 6.08
CA GLY A 71 4.96 -11.13 5.47
C GLY A 71 5.63 -10.17 6.46
N VAL A 72 5.02 -9.96 7.64
CA VAL A 72 5.59 -9.14 8.71
C VAL A 72 6.86 -9.77 9.27
N VAL A 73 6.84 -11.06 9.61
CA VAL A 73 8.02 -11.78 10.12
C VAL A 73 9.15 -11.74 9.09
N GLY A 74 8.86 -12.01 7.82
CA GLY A 74 9.84 -11.93 6.73
C GLY A 74 10.40 -10.52 6.55
N SER A 75 9.56 -9.49 6.64
CA SER A 75 9.99 -8.09 6.52
C SER A 75 10.90 -7.69 7.67
N ILE A 76 10.58 -8.08 8.91
CA ILE A 76 11.42 -7.82 10.09
C ILE A 76 12.75 -8.56 9.96
N PHE A 77 12.73 -9.82 9.55
CA PHE A 77 13.94 -10.63 9.39
C PHE A 77 14.89 -10.02 8.34
N LEU A 78 14.36 -9.63 7.17
CA LEU A 78 15.15 -8.99 6.12
C LEU A 78 15.66 -7.61 6.52
N ALA A 79 14.85 -6.82 7.23
CA ALA A 79 15.26 -5.53 7.76
C ALA A 79 16.40 -5.70 8.78
N TRP A 80 16.30 -6.66 9.69
CA TRP A 80 17.34 -6.97 10.68
C TRP A 80 18.63 -7.48 10.02
N PHE A 81 18.51 -8.37 9.03
CA PHE A 81 19.65 -8.86 8.26
C PHE A 81 20.36 -7.71 7.52
N THR A 82 19.59 -6.85 6.86
CA THR A 82 20.12 -5.69 6.14
C THR A 82 20.79 -4.70 7.10
N TYR A 83 20.15 -4.43 8.24
CA TYR A 83 20.73 -3.56 9.28
C TYR A 83 22.04 -4.13 9.82
N THR A 84 22.08 -5.42 10.16
CA THR A 84 23.29 -6.06 10.71
C THR A 84 24.43 -6.12 9.69
N LYS A 85 24.14 -6.37 8.41
CA LYS A 85 25.18 -6.54 7.38
C LYS A 85 25.70 -5.20 6.82
N PHE A 86 24.82 -4.22 6.62
CA PHE A 86 25.19 -2.96 5.97
C PHE A 86 25.34 -1.78 6.93
N PHE A 87 24.58 -1.72 8.02
CA PHE A 87 24.55 -0.54 8.91
C PHE A 87 25.34 -0.73 10.20
N LYS A 88 25.32 -1.91 10.81
CA LYS A 88 26.05 -2.18 12.07
C LYS A 88 27.58 -2.01 11.94
N ASN A 89 28.15 -2.20 10.75
CA ASN A 89 29.59 -1.99 10.50
C ASN A 89 30.00 -0.51 10.38
N LYS A 90 29.06 0.44 10.44
CA LYS A 90 29.35 1.89 10.37
C LYS A 90 29.19 2.61 11.71
N GLU A 91 28.71 1.94 12.76
CA GLU A 91 28.59 2.50 14.12
C GLU A 91 29.80 2.18 15.02
N GLN A 92 30.80 1.45 14.51
CA GLN A 92 32.03 1.10 15.24
C GLN A 92 33.31 1.73 14.68
N GLU A 93 33.19 2.68 13.73
CA GLU A 93 34.22 3.70 13.43
C GLU A 93 33.79 5.03 14.05
#